data_AF-A0A2Z6AUL2-F1
#
_entry.id   AF-A0A2Z6AUL2-F1
#
_cell.length_a   1.000
_cell.length_b   1.000
_cell.length_c   1.000
_cell.angle_alpha   90.00
_cell.angle_beta   90.00
_cell.angle_gamma   90.00
#
_symmetry.space_group_name_H-M   'P 1'
#
loop_
_entity.id
_entity.type
_entity.pdbx_description
1 polymer ?
#
loop_
_entity_poly.entity_id
_entity_poly.type
_entity_poly.pdbx_seq_one_letter_code
_entity_poly.pdbx_strand_id
1 'polypeptide(L)'
;MIRRKSDGIVYVDRELCVGCKACIIACPWDVPQWDDSQGTVMKCDLCMDRVDEGKRPACVTACTTQALEFVAPNTRSKKTREEHGQKILMKKALK
;
A
#
# COMPACT_ATOMS: atom_id res chain seq x y z
N MET A 1 12.53 8.84 -5.41
CA MET A 1 11.33 8.33 -4.72
C MET A 1 10.54 9.53 -4.26
N ILE A 2 9.27 9.63 -4.66
CA ILE A 2 8.41 10.78 -4.36
C ILE A 2 7.21 10.28 -3.56
N ARG A 3 6.82 11.03 -2.52
CA ARG A 3 5.59 10.80 -1.76
C ARG A 3 4.57 11.87 -2.10
N ARG A 4 3.42 11.47 -2.63
CA ARG A 4 2.26 12.34 -2.87
C ARG A 4 1.74 12.89 -1.53
N LYS A 5 1.45 14.19 -1.48
CA LYS A 5 0.95 14.84 -0.27
C LYS A 5 -0.52 14.51 0.02
N SER A 6 -1.32 14.29 -1.02
CA SER A 6 -2.77 14.06 -0.95
C SER A 6 -3.15 12.77 -0.24
N ASP A 7 -2.48 11.68 -0.57
CA ASP A 7 -2.85 10.30 -0.21
C ASP A 7 -1.68 9.50 0.39
N GLY A 8 -0.47 10.04 0.34
CA GLY A 8 0.74 9.38 0.84
C GLY A 8 1.29 8.28 -0.07
N ILE A 9 0.77 8.12 -1.29
CA ILE A 9 1.32 7.17 -2.27
C ILE A 9 2.78 7.52 -2.53
N VAL A 10 3.65 6.53 -2.40
CA VAL A 10 5.06 6.64 -2.77
C VAL A 10 5.22 6.04 -4.15
N TYR A 11 5.94 6.69 -5.06
CA TYR A 11 6.22 6.19 -6.41
C TYR A 11 7.62 6.58 -6.88
N VAL A 12 8.06 6.00 -7.99
CA VAL A 12 9.28 6.40 -8.68
C VAL A 12 8.88 7.25 -9.88
N ASP A 13 9.34 8.49 -9.89
CA ASP A 13 9.32 9.31 -11.07
C ASP A 13 10.49 8.87 -11.97
N ARG A 14 10.15 8.33 -13.15
CA ARG A 14 11.13 7.75 -14.06
C ARG A 14 11.97 8.82 -14.76
N GLU A 15 11.43 10.00 -15.01
CA GLU A 15 12.14 11.10 -15.67
C GLU A 15 13.26 11.65 -14.77
N LEU A 16 13.05 11.60 -13.46
CA LEU A 16 14.03 12.03 -12.45
C LEU A 16 14.93 10.89 -11.96
N CYS A 17 14.70 9.65 -12.39
CA CYS A 17 15.44 8.49 -11.90
C CYS A 17 16.79 8.36 -12.63
N VAL A 18 17.88 8.67 -11.92
CA VAL A 18 19.27 8.53 -12.46
C VAL A 18 19.89 7.15 -12.26
N GLY A 19 19.11 6.17 -11.79
CA GLY A 19 19.61 4.80 -11.60
C GLY A 19 20.69 4.61 -10.54
N CYS A 20 20.78 5.50 -9.53
CA CYS A 20 21.80 5.40 -8.48
C CYS A 20 21.65 4.21 -7.52
N LYS A 21 20.52 3.48 -7.58
CA LYS A 21 20.20 2.30 -6.75
C LYS A 21 20.18 2.53 -5.22
N ALA A 22 20.37 3.76 -4.74
CA ALA A 22 20.34 4.07 -3.31
C ALA A 22 19.01 3.70 -2.64
N CYS A 23 17.89 3.83 -3.35
CA CYS A 23 16.57 3.45 -2.83
C CYS A 23 16.39 1.94 -2.64
N ILE A 24 17.11 1.10 -3.41
CA ILE A 24 17.11 -0.36 -3.23
C ILE A 24 17.79 -0.69 -1.90
N ILE A 25 19.01 -0.17 -1.70
CA ILE A 25 19.80 -0.37 -0.48
C ILE A 25 19.07 0.17 0.76
N ALA A 26 18.41 1.32 0.65
CA ALA A 26 17.74 1.95 1.78
C ALA A 26 16.44 1.26 2.22
N CYS A 27 15.84 0.40 1.37
CA CYS A 27 14.56 -0.21 1.68
C CYS A 27 14.73 -1.46 2.56
N PRO A 28 14.24 -1.47 3.82
CA PRO A 28 14.38 -2.63 4.69
C PRO A 28 13.49 -3.83 4.27
N TRP A 29 12.62 -3.62 3.28
CA TRP A 29 11.70 -4.63 2.75
C TRP A 29 12.05 -5.11 1.34
N ASP A 30 13.16 -4.63 0.77
CA ASP A 30 13.64 -5.02 -0.56
C ASP A 30 12.58 -4.85 -1.68
N VAL A 31 11.78 -3.77 -1.59
CA VAL A 31 10.65 -3.55 -2.52
C VAL A 31 11.08 -2.92 -3.85
N PRO A 32 11.93 -1.88 -3.91
CA PRO A 32 12.35 -1.29 -5.17
C PRO A 32 13.30 -2.23 -5.91
N GLN A 33 13.01 -2.50 -7.18
CA GLN A 33 13.74 -3.43 -8.02
C GLN A 33 14.30 -2.72 -9.26
N TRP A 34 15.45 -3.16 -9.74
CA TRP A 34 16.08 -2.58 -10.93
C TRP A 34 15.42 -3.10 -12.21
N ASP A 35 15.16 -2.21 -13.16
CA ASP A 35 14.69 -2.54 -14.50
C ASP A 35 15.78 -2.20 -15.52
N ASP A 36 16.50 -3.24 -15.97
CA ASP A 36 17.57 -3.13 -16.95
C ASP A 36 17.11 -2.56 -18.30
N SER A 37 15.84 -2.79 -18.67
CA SER A 37 15.31 -2.35 -19.97
C SER A 37 15.11 -0.83 -20.03
N GLN A 38 14.84 -0.21 -18.88
CA GLN A 38 14.58 1.23 -18.76
C GLN A 38 15.74 1.98 -18.12
N GLY A 39 16.71 1.28 -17.53
CA GLY A 39 17.79 1.91 -16.75
C GLY A 39 17.27 2.64 -15.51
N THR A 40 16.12 2.23 -14.98
CA THR A 40 15.46 2.87 -13.84
C THR A 40 15.04 1.86 -12.79
N VAL A 41 14.62 2.35 -11.62
CA VAL A 41 14.06 1.51 -10.56
C VAL A 41 12.54 1.47 -10.70
N MET A 42 11.96 0.30 -10.50
CA MET A 42 10.52 0.07 -10.45
C MET A 42 10.06 -0.44 -9.08
N LYS A 43 8.80 -0.14 -8.75
CA LYS A 43 8.08 -0.67 -7.59
C LYS A 43 6.59 -0.41 -7.76
N CYS A 44 5.78 -1.05 -6.93
CA CYS A 44 4.35 -0.74 -6.81
C CYS A 44 4.13 0.77 -6.55
N ASP A 45 3.24 1.38 -7.31
CA ASP A 45 2.78 2.78 -7.21
C ASP A 45 1.36 2.88 -6.65
N LEU A 46 0.84 1.78 -6.09
CA LEU A 46 -0.53 1.63 -5.61
C LEU A 46 -1.61 1.83 -6.71
N CYS A 47 -1.26 1.61 -7.98
CA CYS A 47 -2.13 1.91 -9.13
C CYS A 47 -2.65 3.35 -9.07
N MET A 48 -1.74 4.31 -8.87
CA MET A 48 -2.09 5.73 -8.70
C MET A 48 -2.97 6.26 -9.83
N ASP A 49 -2.71 5.84 -11.07
CA ASP A 49 -3.51 6.12 -12.26
C ASP A 49 -4.99 5.71 -12.08
N ARG A 50 -5.22 4.50 -11.59
CA ARG A 50 -6.57 3.99 -11.32
C ARG A 50 -7.22 4.69 -10.14
N VAL A 51 -6.45 4.94 -9.08
CA VAL A 51 -6.94 5.61 -7.87
C VAL A 51 -7.39 7.04 -8.19
N ASP A 52 -6.67 7.75 -9.06
CA ASP A 52 -7.02 9.09 -9.52
C ASP A 52 -8.34 9.11 -10.31
N GLU A 53 -8.69 8.01 -10.99
CA GLU A 53 -10.00 7.81 -11.64
C GLU A 53 -11.10 7.30 -10.68
N GLY A 54 -10.83 7.23 -9.36
CA GLY A 54 -11.76 6.69 -8.37
C GLY A 54 -11.93 5.17 -8.45
N LYS A 55 -11.08 4.46 -9.20
CA LYS A 55 -11.09 3.01 -9.29
C LYS A 55 -10.23 2.39 -8.18
N ARG A 56 -10.52 1.14 -7.85
CA ARG A 56 -9.68 0.34 -6.94
C ARG A 56 -8.41 -0.13 -7.65
N PRO A 57 -7.30 -0.36 -6.91
CA PRO A 57 -6.09 -0.99 -7.45
C PRO A 57 -6.39 -2.31 -8.16
N ALA A 58 -5.59 -2.64 -9.16
CA ALA A 58 -5.81 -3.82 -10.00
C ALA A 58 -5.76 -5.12 -9.18
N CYS A 59 -4.76 -5.27 -8.29
CA CYS A 59 -4.63 -6.46 -7.43
C CYS A 59 -5.83 -6.64 -6.49
N VAL A 60 -6.38 -5.55 -5.96
CA VAL A 60 -7.58 -5.58 -5.10
C VAL A 60 -8.82 -5.96 -5.92
N THR A 61 -8.94 -5.44 -7.14
CA THR A 61 -10.07 -5.73 -8.04
C THR A 61 -10.05 -7.18 -8.52
N ALA A 62 -8.87 -7.74 -8.80
CA ALA A 62 -8.70 -9.10 -9.27
C ALA A 62 -8.86 -10.18 -8.17
N CYS A 63 -8.85 -9.79 -6.90
CA CYS A 63 -8.92 -10.73 -5.78
C CYS A 63 -10.32 -11.34 -5.63
N THR A 64 -10.52 -12.54 -6.20
CA THR A 64 -11.80 -13.27 -6.16
C THR A 64 -12.19 -13.75 -4.77
N THR A 65 -11.22 -14.05 -3.92
CA THR A 65 -11.43 -14.54 -2.54
C THR A 65 -11.63 -13.44 -1.51
N GLN A 66 -11.55 -12.17 -1.92
CA GLN A 66 -11.67 -11.00 -1.02
C GLN A 66 -10.61 -10.98 0.10
N ALA A 67 -9.42 -11.55 -0.15
CA ALA A 67 -8.29 -11.48 0.78
C ALA A 67 -7.67 -10.07 0.86
N LEU A 68 -7.86 -9.24 -0.17
CA LEU A 68 -7.32 -7.89 -0.27
C LEU A 68 -8.44 -6.85 -0.15
N GLU A 69 -8.18 -5.77 0.59
CA GLU A 69 -9.12 -4.66 0.75
C GLU A 69 -8.37 -3.32 0.66
N PHE A 70 -8.95 -2.35 -0.04
CA PHE A 70 -8.41 -1.01 -0.17
C PHE A 70 -9.10 -0.07 0.80
N VAL A 71 -8.39 0.33 1.87
CA VAL A 71 -8.91 1.19 2.94
C VAL A 71 -7.88 2.24 3.34
N ALA A 72 -8.33 3.29 4.02
CA ALA A 72 -7.42 4.29 4.57
C ALA A 72 -6.46 3.67 5.62
N PRO A 73 -5.25 4.21 5.77
CA PRO A 73 -4.31 3.80 6.81
C PRO A 73 -4.98 3.76 8.19
N ASN A 74 -4.61 2.76 9.00
CA ASN A 74 -5.13 2.53 10.36
C ASN A 74 -6.62 2.12 10.48
N THR A 75 -7.42 2.16 9.41
CA THR A 75 -8.84 1.75 9.48
C THR A 75 -8.99 0.29 9.91
N ARG A 76 -8.20 -0.63 9.35
CA ARG A 76 -8.24 -2.06 9.72
C ARG A 76 -7.85 -2.26 11.18
N SER A 77 -6.76 -1.65 11.64
CA SER A 77 -6.30 -1.76 13.03
C SER A 77 -7.33 -1.22 14.04
N LYS A 78 -7.99 -0.10 13.72
CA LYS A 78 -9.07 0.46 14.53
C LYS A 78 -10.24 -0.52 14.64
N LYS A 79 -10.74 -1.00 13.50
CA LYS A 79 -11.85 -1.97 13.45
C LYS A 79 -11.55 -3.23 14.26
N THR A 80 -10.36 -3.81 14.10
CA THR A 80 -9.95 -5.00 14.87
C THR A 80 -9.92 -4.73 16.37
N ARG A 81 -9.44 -3.57 16.81
CA ARG A 81 -9.43 -3.19 18.24
C ARG A 81 -10.84 -3.03 18.80
N GLU A 82 -11.73 -2.39 18.06
CA GLU A 82 -13.13 -2.19 18.45
C GLU A 82 -13.89 -3.52 18.55
N GLU A 83 -13.79 -4.38 17.54
CA GLU A 83 -14.40 -5.71 17.54
C GLU A 83 -13.88 -6.57 18.70
N HIS A 84 -12.58 -6.50 18.99
CA HIS A 84 -12.00 -7.20 20.12
C HIS A 84 -12.56 -6.69 21.46
N GLY A 85 -12.63 -5.35 21.64
CA GLY A 85 -13.21 -4.73 22.83
C GLY A 85 -14.67 -5.13 23.05
N GLN A 86 -15.49 -5.11 21.99
CA GLN A 86 -16.88 -5.56 22.05
C GLN A 86 -16.99 -7.02 22.48
N LYS A 87 -16.17 -7.92 21.91
CA LYS A 87 -16.16 -9.34 22.32
C LYS A 87 -15.84 -9.54 23.80
N ILE A 88 -14.92 -8.75 24.35
CA ILE A 88 -14.59 -8.79 25.79
C ILE A 88 -15.80 -8.36 26.63
N LEU A 89 -16.45 -7.24 26.26
CA LEU A 89 -17.62 -6.72 26.98
C LEU A 89 -18.79 -7.72 26.94
N MET A 90 -19.05 -8.31 25.78
CA MET A 90 -20.12 -9.31 25.60
C MET A 90 -19.88 -10.58 26.43
N LYS A 91 -18.62 -11.06 26.52
CA LYS A 91 -18.28 -12.20 27.39
C LYS A 91 -18.48 -11.90 28.87
N LYS A 92 -18.25 -10.65 29.31
CA LYS A 92 -18.51 -10.24 30.69
C LYS A 92 -20.00 -10.12 31.00
N ALA A 93 -20.81 -9.69 30.03
CA ALA A 93 -22.26 -9.55 30.20
C ALA A 93 -23.03 -10.90 30.22
N LEU A 94 -22.44 -11.96 29.67
CA LEU A 94 -22.98 -13.32 29.66
C LEU A 94 -22.60 -14.17 30.90
N LYS A 95 -21.82 -13.59 31.83
CA LYS A 95 -21.52 -14.15 33.16
C LYS A 95 -22.32 -13.42 34.20
#